data_AF-A0A7S3FKZ4-F1
#
_entry.id   AF-A0A7S3FKZ4-F1
#
_cell.length_a   1.000
_cell.length_b   1.000
_cell.length_c   1.000
_cell.angle_alpha   90.00
_cell.angle_beta   90.00
_cell.angle_gamma   90.00
#
_symmetry.space_group_name_H-M   'P 1'
#
loop_
_entity.id
_entity.type
_entity.pdbx_description
1 polymer ?
#
loop_
_entity_poly.entity_id
_entity_poly.type
_entity_poly.pdbx_seq_one_letter_code
_entity_poly.pdbx_strand_id
1 'polypeptide(L)'
;MRLGNPLPWRLPTDLPGAPPVAEVLYTASARSDPAAGLSYREFVHAIETLSHPLSRQVPLGSIGRPTHEVVRRVAGLRRLVSSAAFEGVVAVLLLLNGLSLGFKIYLRNQGAELNAINLINFIFSLLFFVELCLKAQARAVAWRSLAGVAEAAVIVLTVLVDVLTLGGVLVGFLNFLPLLRYLRFVRIGLNIKAYRVVFASLLGVAKAMGAFVLALSGVLHVFALVGMAIFAGQVTLHVDAEALGAFCAAGQPVAVPYTGEMVSAETLCTGNGTEPYYDPQTQPEAAARVLSGLRARPCYHHYLADGAAIMPCEALNPSLAGSAYESAGYFANNFNDWSAAIVTLFELMVVNNWMVVKDGFVAAAGRAANLYFYAYWIFAVVVEMSLLFAFTFESFISELELAQKHEESRARRDGEDIRDEFGSTNADSPQLEALRACTQRRKVIDFSVGGG
;
A
#
# COMPACT_ATOMS: atom_id res chain seq x y z
N MET A 1 -21.10 -54.71 16.75
CA MET A 1 -20.49 -54.40 15.44
C MET A 1 -18.99 -54.28 15.65
N ARG A 2 -18.20 -55.06 14.90
CA ARG A 2 -16.73 -55.04 14.95
C ARG A 2 -16.18 -53.77 14.27
N LEU A 3 -15.35 -53.04 14.99
CA LEU A 3 -14.27 -52.17 14.51
C LEU A 3 -13.21 -52.33 15.62
N GLY A 4 -11.97 -52.75 15.43
CA GLY A 4 -11.02 -52.75 14.32
C GLY A 4 -9.67 -52.56 15.02
N ASN A 5 -8.70 -53.44 14.75
CA ASN A 5 -7.44 -53.61 15.49
C ASN A 5 -6.67 -52.31 15.83
N PRO A 6 -5.92 -52.26 16.95
CA PRO A 6 -5.01 -51.16 17.23
C PRO A 6 -3.84 -51.18 16.23
N LEU A 7 -3.63 -50.07 15.53
CA LEU A 7 -2.49 -49.85 14.66
C LEU A 7 -1.18 -49.84 15.48
N PRO A 8 -0.10 -50.50 15.01
CA PRO A 8 1.17 -50.53 15.73
C PRO A 8 2.03 -49.33 15.31
N TRP A 9 1.69 -48.13 15.77
CA TRP A 9 2.61 -46.99 15.65
C TRP A 9 3.42 -46.88 16.94
N ARG A 10 4.47 -47.70 17.08
CA ARG A 10 5.57 -47.36 17.99
C ARG A 10 6.32 -46.19 17.37
N LEU A 11 6.17 -45.00 17.95
CA LEU A 11 7.10 -43.90 17.68
C LEU A 11 8.51 -44.32 18.17
N PRO A 12 9.58 -44.05 17.39
CA PRO A 12 10.94 -44.36 17.81
C PRO A 12 11.26 -43.64 19.12
N THR A 13 11.77 -44.40 20.10
CA THR A 13 12.06 -43.93 21.47
C THR A 13 13.28 -43.01 21.59
N ASP A 14 13.94 -42.66 20.49
CA ASP A 14 15.22 -41.95 20.53
C ASP A 14 15.19 -40.70 19.65
N LEU A 15 14.57 -39.63 20.16
CA LEU A 15 14.73 -38.26 19.66
C LEU A 15 15.40 -37.42 20.76
N PRO A 16 16.72 -37.17 20.68
CA PRO A 16 17.39 -36.29 21.62
C PRO A 16 16.96 -34.84 21.35
N GLY A 17 16.23 -34.24 22.30
CA GLY A 17 15.83 -32.82 22.25
C GLY A 17 14.33 -32.53 22.15
N ALA A 18 13.45 -33.41 22.63
CA ALA A 18 12.03 -33.07 22.78
C ALA A 18 11.86 -31.88 23.76
N PRO A 19 11.03 -30.86 23.44
CA PRO A 19 10.79 -29.76 24.37
C PRO A 19 10.08 -30.27 25.64
N PRO A 20 10.31 -29.62 26.79
CA PRO A 20 9.84 -30.10 28.11
C PRO A 20 8.31 -30.29 28.21
N VAL A 21 7.52 -29.73 27.28
CA VAL A 21 6.06 -29.90 27.23
C VAL A 21 5.62 -31.28 26.73
N ALA A 22 6.41 -31.94 25.87
CA ALA A 22 6.10 -33.32 25.47
C ALA A 22 6.20 -34.26 26.68
N GLU A 23 7.11 -33.97 27.61
CA GLU A 23 7.28 -34.69 28.87
C GLU A 23 6.15 -34.36 29.87
N VAL A 24 5.68 -33.11 29.92
CA VAL A 24 4.54 -32.69 30.76
C VAL A 24 3.21 -33.27 30.28
N LEU A 25 2.95 -33.31 28.96
CA LEU A 25 1.73 -33.92 28.42
C LEU A 25 1.76 -35.45 28.50
N TYR A 26 2.95 -36.07 28.38
CA TYR A 26 3.12 -37.52 28.55
C TYR A 26 2.95 -37.94 30.02
N THR A 27 3.46 -37.14 30.97
CA THR A 27 3.27 -37.40 32.41
C THR A 27 1.84 -37.12 32.88
N ALA A 28 1.10 -36.21 32.23
CA ALA A 28 -0.33 -36.00 32.48
C ALA A 28 -1.19 -37.13 31.91
N SER A 29 -0.88 -37.64 30.71
CA SER A 29 -1.58 -38.76 30.07
C SER A 29 -1.29 -40.12 30.75
N ALA A 30 -0.11 -40.28 31.34
CA ALA A 30 0.29 -41.51 32.04
C ALA A 30 -0.30 -41.65 33.45
N ARG A 31 -1.00 -40.64 33.98
CA ARG A 31 -1.85 -40.78 35.17
C ARG A 31 -3.27 -41.06 34.73
N SER A 32 -3.66 -42.33 34.80
CA SER A 32 -5.03 -42.80 34.66
C SER A 32 -5.89 -42.32 35.85
N ASP A 33 -6.14 -41.01 35.93
CA ASP A 33 -7.04 -40.43 36.93
C ASP A 33 -8.14 -39.61 36.22
N PRO A 34 -9.39 -40.11 36.18
CA PRO A 34 -10.49 -39.49 35.44
C PRO A 34 -11.00 -38.15 36.02
N ALA A 35 -10.36 -37.63 37.08
CA ALA A 35 -10.70 -36.37 37.73
C ALA A 35 -9.72 -35.21 37.46
N ALA A 36 -8.66 -35.42 36.67
CA ALA A 36 -7.66 -34.39 36.37
C ALA A 36 -8.13 -33.45 35.24
N GLY A 37 -9.15 -32.63 35.52
CA GLY A 37 -9.49 -31.49 34.66
C GLY A 37 -8.45 -30.38 34.81
N LEU A 38 -8.00 -29.76 33.70
CA LEU A 38 -7.14 -28.58 33.77
C LEU A 38 -7.86 -27.45 34.51
N SER A 39 -7.16 -26.81 35.44
CA SER A 39 -7.64 -25.58 36.07
C SER A 39 -7.80 -24.47 35.03
N TYR A 40 -8.76 -23.55 35.21
CA TYR A 40 -8.97 -22.41 34.31
C TYR A 40 -7.68 -21.61 34.07
N ARG A 41 -6.82 -21.45 35.09
CA ARG A 41 -5.52 -20.79 34.94
C ARG A 41 -4.55 -21.57 34.07
N GLU A 42 -4.51 -22.89 34.21
CA GLU A 42 -3.66 -23.77 33.40
C GLU A 42 -4.16 -23.84 31.96
N PHE A 43 -5.47 -23.82 31.77
CA PHE A 43 -6.11 -23.78 30.46
C PHE A 43 -5.83 -22.45 29.73
N VAL A 44 -6.00 -21.32 30.41
CA VAL A 44 -5.67 -20.00 29.84
C VAL A 44 -4.18 -19.90 29.49
N HIS A 45 -3.30 -20.40 30.36
CA HIS A 45 -1.86 -20.42 30.11
C HIS A 45 -1.50 -21.35 28.94
N ALA A 46 -2.16 -22.50 28.81
CA ALA A 46 -1.98 -23.40 27.68
C ALA A 46 -2.43 -22.76 26.36
N ILE A 47 -3.56 -22.05 26.35
CA ILE A 47 -4.03 -21.30 25.17
C ILE A 47 -3.07 -20.14 24.83
N GLU A 48 -2.59 -19.37 25.81
CA GLU A 48 -1.59 -18.31 25.58
C GLU A 48 -0.30 -18.89 24.99
N THR A 49 0.14 -20.04 25.48
CA THR A 49 1.35 -20.71 24.99
C THR A 49 1.16 -21.28 23.58
N LEU A 50 -0.04 -21.78 23.25
CA LEU A 50 -0.41 -22.23 21.91
C LEU A 50 -0.65 -21.08 20.92
N SER A 51 -1.00 -19.88 21.42
CA SER A 51 -1.17 -18.67 20.61
C SER A 51 0.17 -18.10 20.10
N HIS A 52 1.28 -18.48 20.74
CA HIS A 52 2.61 -18.14 20.27
C HIS A 52 2.94 -18.93 18.99
N PRO A 53 3.37 -18.28 17.89
CA PRO A 53 3.72 -18.99 16.66
C PRO A 53 4.85 -19.96 16.97
N LEU A 54 4.54 -21.26 16.96
CA LEU A 54 5.49 -22.35 17.08
C LEU A 54 6.53 -22.18 15.98
N SER A 55 7.67 -21.56 16.31
CA SER A 55 8.81 -21.47 15.41
C SER A 55 9.33 -22.90 15.28
N ARG A 56 8.80 -23.62 14.30
CA ARG A 56 9.28 -24.94 13.89
C ARG A 56 10.67 -24.75 13.30
N GLN A 57 11.69 -24.70 14.15
CA GLN A 57 13.03 -25.07 13.73
C GLN A 57 13.01 -26.58 13.56
N VAL A 58 12.65 -27.04 12.36
CA VAL A 58 12.83 -28.44 11.99
C VAL A 58 14.34 -28.69 12.00
N PRO A 59 14.87 -29.55 12.89
CA PRO A 59 16.25 -29.99 12.76
C PRO A 59 16.34 -30.72 11.41
N LEU A 60 17.22 -30.24 10.52
CA LEU A 60 17.44 -30.82 9.20
C LEU A 60 17.87 -32.28 9.37
N GLY A 61 16.91 -33.19 9.26
CA GLY A 61 17.14 -34.62 9.21
C GLY A 61 17.93 -34.97 7.94
N SER A 62 19.15 -35.49 8.16
CA SER A 62 19.95 -36.30 7.24
C SER A 62 19.82 -35.99 5.74
N ILE A 63 20.05 -34.73 5.33
CA ILE A 63 20.54 -34.46 3.99
C ILE A 63 22.02 -34.87 4.02
N GLY A 64 22.42 -35.78 3.14
CA GLY A 64 23.77 -36.34 3.09
C GLY A 64 24.84 -35.26 3.27
N ARG A 65 25.85 -35.53 4.11
CA ARG A 65 26.89 -34.56 4.49
C ARG A 65 27.39 -33.85 3.23
N PRO A 66 27.09 -32.55 3.05
CA PRO A 66 27.59 -31.82 1.90
C PRO A 66 29.13 -31.89 1.92
N THR A 67 29.73 -32.14 0.76
CA THR A 67 31.19 -32.19 0.62
C THR A 67 31.81 -30.91 1.19
N HIS A 68 32.96 -31.03 1.86
CA HIS A 68 33.59 -29.93 2.61
C HIS A 68 33.80 -28.66 1.75
N GLU A 69 33.98 -28.82 0.44
CA GLU A 69 34.07 -27.71 -0.52
C GLU A 69 32.75 -26.98 -0.75
N VAL A 70 31.63 -27.68 -0.88
CA VAL A 70 30.30 -27.07 -1.05
C VAL A 70 29.91 -26.31 0.21
N VAL A 71 30.18 -26.90 1.39
CA VAL A 71 29.97 -26.22 2.68
C VAL A 71 30.83 -24.96 2.79
N ARG A 72 32.10 -25.03 2.40
CA ARG A 72 33.03 -23.90 2.45
C ARG A 72 32.67 -22.79 1.46
N ARG A 73 32.23 -23.14 0.24
CA ARG A 73 31.75 -22.17 -0.77
C ARG A 73 30.48 -21.46 -0.32
N VAL A 74 29.50 -22.20 0.19
CA VAL A 74 28.25 -21.63 0.73
C VAL A 74 28.53 -20.78 1.97
N ALA A 75 29.46 -21.20 2.84
CA ALA A 75 29.86 -20.41 4.01
C ALA A 75 30.59 -19.11 3.62
N GLY A 76 31.47 -19.15 2.62
CA GLY A 76 32.15 -17.96 2.10
C GLY A 76 31.18 -16.97 1.47
N LEU A 77 30.28 -17.46 0.61
CA LEU A 77 29.23 -16.64 -0.01
C LEU A 77 28.30 -16.03 1.04
N ARG A 78 27.93 -16.80 2.07
CA ARG A 78 27.10 -16.33 3.17
C ARG A 78 27.77 -15.19 3.93
N ARG A 79 29.08 -15.31 4.24
CA ARG A 79 29.86 -14.24 4.89
C ARG A 79 29.96 -12.98 4.04
N LEU A 80 30.15 -13.12 2.73
CA LEU A 80 30.20 -11.99 1.80
C LEU A 80 28.86 -11.23 1.75
N VAL A 81 27.77 -11.96 1.53
CA VAL A 81 26.42 -11.38 1.40
C VAL A 81 25.89 -10.82 2.72
N SER A 82 26.35 -11.34 3.87
CA SER A 82 26.03 -10.80 5.18
C SER A 82 27.01 -9.73 5.68
N SER A 83 27.98 -9.32 4.86
CA SER A 83 28.96 -8.31 5.27
C SER A 83 28.33 -6.91 5.24
N ALA A 84 28.69 -6.07 6.21
CA ALA A 84 28.24 -4.68 6.27
C ALA A 84 28.69 -3.86 5.03
N ALA A 85 29.84 -4.20 4.46
CA ALA A 85 30.33 -3.59 3.22
C ALA A 85 29.43 -3.91 2.03
N PHE A 86 28.97 -5.16 1.89
CA PHE A 86 28.04 -5.55 0.83
C PHE A 86 26.69 -4.83 0.98
N GLU A 87 26.15 -4.77 2.21
CA GLU A 87 24.91 -4.03 2.47
C GLU A 87 25.07 -2.52 2.20
N GLY A 88 26.21 -1.94 2.54
CA GLY A 88 26.56 -0.55 2.23
C GLY A 88 26.64 -0.26 0.74
N VAL A 89 27.29 -1.14 -0.05
CA VAL A 89 27.36 -1.00 -1.51
C VAL A 89 25.96 -1.04 -2.13
N VAL A 90 25.13 -1.99 -1.71
CA VAL A 90 23.74 -2.09 -2.20
C VAL A 90 22.95 -0.82 -1.84
N ALA A 91 23.12 -0.27 -0.64
CA ALA A 91 22.47 0.97 -0.24
C ALA A 91 22.92 2.18 -1.10
N VAL A 92 24.21 2.29 -1.42
CA VAL A 92 24.72 3.35 -2.31
C VAL A 92 24.16 3.19 -3.73
N LEU A 93 24.12 1.96 -4.27
CA LEU A 93 23.51 1.69 -5.58
C LEU A 93 22.03 2.08 -5.61
N LEU A 94 21.30 1.86 -4.51
CA LEU A 94 19.91 2.28 -4.38
C LEU A 94 19.77 3.81 -4.43
N LEU A 95 20.62 4.54 -3.72
CA LEU A 95 20.63 6.01 -3.75
C LEU A 95 20.93 6.55 -5.16
N LEU A 96 21.97 6.02 -5.82
CA LEU A 96 22.34 6.42 -7.17
C LEU A 96 21.24 6.10 -8.20
N ASN A 97 20.58 4.95 -8.06
CA ASN A 97 19.44 4.61 -8.90
C ASN A 97 18.25 5.56 -8.68
N GLY A 98 17.98 5.95 -7.43
CA GLY A 98 16.96 6.95 -7.11
C GLY A 98 17.23 8.29 -7.78
N LEU A 99 18.48 8.76 -7.75
CA LEU A 99 18.91 9.99 -8.44
C LEU A 99 18.77 9.87 -9.97
N SER A 100 19.17 8.73 -10.55
CA SER A 100 19.06 8.48 -11.99
C SER A 100 17.61 8.55 -12.48
N LEU A 101 16.65 8.05 -11.70
CA LEU A 101 15.24 8.13 -12.08
C LEU A 101 14.67 9.54 -11.91
N GLY A 102 15.08 10.29 -10.88
CA GLY A 102 14.75 11.72 -10.78
C GLY A 102 15.19 12.48 -12.04
N PHE A 103 16.39 12.18 -12.53
CA PHE A 103 16.93 12.75 -13.77
C PHE A 103 16.15 12.27 -15.02
N LYS A 104 15.66 11.02 -15.04
CA LYS A 104 14.76 10.51 -16.10
C LYS A 104 13.49 11.35 -16.25
N ILE A 105 12.90 11.78 -15.13
CA ILE A 105 11.69 12.61 -15.13
C ILE A 105 12.00 14.00 -15.68
N TYR A 106 13.14 14.57 -15.26
CA TYR A 106 13.60 15.87 -15.75
C TYR A 106 13.88 15.86 -17.26
N LEU A 107 14.48 14.79 -17.79
CA LEU A 107 14.86 14.66 -19.20
C LEU A 107 13.79 13.99 -20.07
N ARG A 108 12.54 13.90 -19.59
CA ARG A 108 11.43 13.25 -20.30
C ARG A 108 11.19 13.78 -21.73
N ASN A 109 11.53 15.04 -21.99
CA ASN A 109 11.35 15.68 -23.30
C ASN A 109 12.62 15.65 -24.17
N GLN A 110 13.73 15.04 -23.73
CA GLN A 110 15.01 15.02 -24.45
C GLN A 110 15.36 13.61 -24.96
N GLY A 111 15.28 13.39 -26.28
CA GLY A 111 15.37 12.04 -26.86
C GLY A 111 16.72 11.31 -26.67
N ALA A 112 17.85 11.99 -26.89
CA ALA A 112 19.16 11.34 -26.83
C ALA A 112 19.63 11.06 -25.38
N GLU A 113 19.41 12.01 -24.47
CA GLU A 113 19.81 11.86 -23.06
C GLU A 113 18.93 10.86 -22.31
N LEU A 114 17.65 10.75 -22.70
CA LEU A 114 16.71 9.77 -22.15
C LEU A 114 17.16 8.32 -22.43
N ASN A 115 17.73 8.05 -23.60
CA ASN A 115 18.25 6.72 -23.95
C ASN A 115 19.44 6.32 -23.07
N ALA A 116 20.37 7.26 -22.78
CA ALA A 116 21.49 7.01 -21.88
C ALA A 116 21.02 6.70 -20.45
N ILE A 117 20.02 7.46 -19.95
CA ILE A 117 19.44 7.22 -18.62
C ILE A 117 18.68 5.91 -18.55
N ASN A 118 17.98 5.52 -19.62
CA ASN A 118 17.30 4.22 -19.68
C ASN A 118 18.30 3.06 -19.60
N LEU A 119 19.44 3.16 -20.29
CA LEU A 119 20.51 2.17 -20.20
C LEU A 119 21.09 2.10 -18.77
N ILE A 120 21.35 3.26 -18.14
CA ILE A 120 21.84 3.32 -16.76
C ILE A 120 20.86 2.66 -15.79
N ASN A 121 19.56 2.95 -15.91
CA ASN A 121 18.54 2.34 -15.05
C ASN A 121 18.42 0.83 -15.26
N PHE A 122 18.58 0.34 -16.49
CA PHE A 122 18.65 -1.10 -16.77
C PHE A 122 19.86 -1.76 -16.09
N ILE A 123 21.03 -1.11 -16.14
CA ILE A 123 22.23 -1.61 -15.45
C ILE A 123 21.99 -1.72 -13.94
N PHE A 124 21.37 -0.71 -13.32
CA PHE A 124 20.98 -0.79 -11.91
C PHE A 124 20.05 -1.96 -11.61
N SER A 125 19.02 -2.17 -12.44
CA SER A 125 18.10 -3.31 -12.31
C SER A 125 18.82 -4.65 -12.37
N LEU A 126 19.80 -4.80 -13.28
CA LEU A 126 20.62 -6.00 -13.39
C LEU A 126 21.48 -6.22 -12.14
N LEU A 127 22.11 -5.16 -11.59
CA LEU A 127 22.90 -5.25 -10.36
C LEU A 127 22.05 -5.72 -9.17
N PHE A 128 20.81 -5.25 -9.06
CA PHE A 128 19.88 -5.70 -8.03
C PHE A 128 19.35 -7.11 -8.25
N PHE A 129 19.22 -7.54 -9.49
CA PHE A 129 18.91 -8.94 -9.79
C PHE A 129 20.05 -9.87 -9.36
N VAL A 130 21.30 -9.49 -9.66
CA VAL A 130 22.49 -10.23 -9.20
C VAL A 130 22.54 -10.28 -7.67
N GLU A 131 22.28 -9.16 -6.98
CA GLU A 131 22.16 -9.12 -5.52
C GLU A 131 21.12 -10.13 -5.00
N LEU A 132 19.93 -10.18 -5.62
CA LEU A 132 18.87 -11.12 -5.27
C LEU A 132 19.33 -12.57 -5.44
N CYS A 133 19.97 -12.91 -6.56
CA CYS A 133 20.51 -14.25 -6.81
C CYS A 133 21.56 -14.65 -5.76
N LEU A 134 22.48 -13.74 -5.41
CA LEU A 134 23.48 -13.97 -4.37
C LEU A 134 22.83 -14.20 -3.00
N LYS A 135 21.81 -13.40 -2.65
CA LYS A 135 21.04 -13.56 -1.40
C LYS A 135 20.25 -14.87 -1.37
N ALA A 136 19.65 -15.27 -2.49
CA ALA A 136 18.91 -16.53 -2.59
C ALA A 136 19.82 -17.76 -2.40
N GLN A 137 21.01 -17.75 -3.00
CA GLN A 137 22.01 -18.82 -2.85
C GLN A 137 22.62 -18.86 -1.44
N ALA A 138 22.81 -17.71 -0.80
CA ALA A 138 23.37 -17.60 0.56
C ALA A 138 22.36 -17.93 1.68
N ARG A 139 21.07 -17.68 1.45
CA ARG A 139 20.01 -17.79 2.46
C ARG A 139 18.91 -18.74 1.96
N ALA A 140 19.12 -20.05 2.08
CA ALA A 140 18.07 -21.06 1.80
C ALA A 140 16.79 -20.88 2.67
N VAL A 141 16.86 -20.08 3.74
CA VAL A 141 15.76 -19.81 4.69
C VAL A 141 15.01 -18.49 4.40
N ALA A 142 15.52 -17.63 3.51
CA ALA A 142 14.95 -16.28 3.27
C ALA A 142 13.55 -16.27 2.64
N TRP A 143 13.13 -17.38 2.02
CA TRP A 143 11.81 -17.54 1.40
C TRP A 143 10.66 -17.78 2.40
N ARG A 144 10.95 -17.85 3.71
CA ARG A 144 9.93 -18.11 4.74
C ARG A 144 9.16 -16.88 5.20
N SER A 145 9.67 -15.68 4.93
CA SER A 145 9.03 -14.42 5.33
C SER A 145 8.30 -13.76 4.15
N LEU A 146 7.06 -13.31 4.37
CA LEU A 146 6.28 -12.59 3.36
C LEU A 146 7.00 -11.35 2.83
N ALA A 147 7.72 -10.63 3.71
CA ALA A 147 8.53 -9.47 3.32
C ALA A 147 9.66 -9.85 2.33
N GLY A 148 10.38 -10.94 2.58
CA GLY A 148 11.44 -11.40 1.69
C GLY A 148 10.93 -11.85 0.32
N VAL A 149 9.74 -12.48 0.28
CA VAL A 149 9.10 -12.89 -0.98
C VAL A 149 8.59 -11.67 -1.76
N ALA A 150 7.94 -10.72 -1.09
CA ALA A 150 7.45 -9.48 -1.71
C ALA A 150 8.61 -8.67 -2.30
N GLU A 151 9.72 -8.54 -1.56
CA GLU A 151 10.94 -7.90 -2.07
C GLU A 151 11.44 -8.59 -3.34
N ALA A 152 11.64 -9.91 -3.32
CA ALA A 152 12.09 -10.66 -4.48
C ALA A 152 11.15 -10.49 -5.68
N ALA A 153 9.84 -10.54 -5.45
CA ALA A 153 8.82 -10.36 -6.49
C ALA A 153 8.91 -8.97 -7.14
N VAL A 154 9.08 -7.91 -6.35
CA VAL A 154 9.28 -6.55 -6.88
C VAL A 154 10.53 -6.49 -7.76
N ILE A 155 11.67 -7.05 -7.31
CA ILE A 155 12.90 -7.04 -8.12
C ILE A 155 12.69 -7.76 -9.46
N VAL A 156 12.16 -8.98 -9.42
CA VAL A 156 11.91 -9.79 -10.63
C VAL A 156 10.95 -9.08 -11.59
N LEU A 157 9.84 -8.54 -11.05
CA LEU A 157 8.83 -7.86 -11.84
C LEU A 157 9.39 -6.59 -12.51
N THR A 158 10.21 -5.80 -11.80
CA THR A 158 10.83 -4.60 -12.37
C THR A 158 11.84 -4.92 -13.47
N VAL A 159 12.67 -5.96 -13.28
CA VAL A 159 13.63 -6.42 -14.30
C VAL A 159 12.88 -6.92 -15.54
N LEU A 160 11.78 -7.64 -15.36
CA LEU A 160 10.93 -8.10 -16.46
C LEU A 160 10.39 -6.91 -17.28
N VAL A 161 9.86 -5.87 -16.62
CA VAL A 161 9.37 -4.66 -17.30
C VAL A 161 10.50 -3.96 -18.06
N ASP A 162 11.69 -3.80 -17.45
CA ASP A 162 12.82 -3.15 -18.10
C ASP A 162 13.29 -3.94 -19.35
N VAL A 163 13.31 -5.27 -19.30
CA VAL A 163 13.64 -6.14 -20.44
C VAL A 163 12.58 -6.05 -21.55
N LEU A 164 11.29 -6.09 -21.20
CA LEU A 164 10.20 -5.97 -22.17
C LEU A 164 10.21 -4.61 -22.88
N THR A 165 10.51 -3.55 -22.13
CA THR A 165 10.59 -2.18 -22.66
C THR A 165 11.79 -2.04 -23.62
N LEU A 166 12.94 -2.64 -23.30
CA LEU A 166 14.11 -2.72 -24.21
C LEU A 166 13.82 -3.53 -25.47
N GLY A 167 13.00 -4.58 -25.36
CA GLY A 167 12.53 -5.40 -26.48
C GLY A 167 11.48 -4.73 -27.38
N GLY A 168 11.14 -3.46 -27.13
CA GLY A 168 10.16 -2.71 -27.92
C GLY A 168 8.70 -3.04 -27.62
N VAL A 169 8.42 -3.78 -26.54
CA VAL A 169 7.05 -4.09 -26.13
C VAL A 169 6.48 -2.90 -25.35
N LEU A 170 5.37 -2.34 -25.84
CA LEU A 170 4.64 -1.26 -25.17
C LEU A 170 3.89 -1.81 -23.95
N VAL A 171 4.56 -1.79 -22.80
CA VAL A 171 3.98 -2.15 -21.48
C VAL A 171 3.42 -0.90 -20.78
N GLY A 172 2.52 -0.17 -21.47
CA GLY A 172 2.06 1.17 -21.08
C GLY A 172 1.63 1.30 -19.61
N PHE A 173 0.77 0.40 -19.13
CA PHE A 173 0.32 0.43 -17.74
C PHE A 173 1.37 -0.05 -16.74
N LEU A 174 2.42 -0.78 -17.14
CA LEU A 174 3.44 -1.30 -16.23
C LEU A 174 4.65 -0.36 -16.09
N ASN A 175 4.68 0.75 -16.82
CA ASN A 175 5.75 1.73 -16.77
C ASN A 175 5.94 2.38 -15.38
N PHE A 176 4.94 2.28 -14.50
CA PHE A 176 5.05 2.70 -13.10
C PHE A 176 5.68 1.63 -12.19
N LEU A 177 5.69 0.35 -12.57
CA LEU A 177 6.22 -0.72 -11.72
C LEU A 177 7.68 -0.53 -11.32
N PRO A 178 8.57 0.04 -12.17
CA PRO A 178 9.90 0.43 -11.75
C PRO A 178 9.90 1.31 -10.49
N LEU A 179 8.85 2.11 -10.20
CA LEU A 179 8.73 2.90 -8.97
C LEU A 179 8.63 2.03 -7.71
N LEU A 180 8.22 0.77 -7.81
CA LEU A 180 8.19 -0.13 -6.65
C LEU A 180 9.57 -0.37 -6.03
N ARG A 181 10.67 -0.13 -6.78
CA ARG A 181 12.02 -0.19 -6.22
C ARG A 181 12.25 0.83 -5.09
N TYR A 182 11.46 1.90 -5.01
CA TYR A 182 11.49 2.87 -3.91
C TYR A 182 10.99 2.29 -2.58
N LEU A 183 10.19 1.22 -2.60
CA LEU A 183 9.80 0.51 -1.37
C LEU A 183 11.03 -0.02 -0.60
N ARG A 184 12.18 -0.16 -1.27
CA ARG A 184 13.45 -0.52 -0.62
C ARG A 184 13.95 0.58 0.33
N PHE A 185 13.67 1.86 0.07
CA PHE A 185 13.98 2.93 1.01
C PHE A 185 13.13 2.84 2.28
N VAL A 186 11.85 2.45 2.13
CA VAL A 186 10.99 2.17 3.27
C VAL A 186 11.63 1.09 4.14
N ARG A 187 12.11 -0.01 3.55
CA ARG A 187 12.83 -1.06 4.30
C ARG A 187 14.06 -0.53 5.06
N ILE A 188 14.89 0.30 4.43
CA ILE A 188 16.05 0.92 5.11
C ILE A 188 15.58 1.73 6.32
N GLY A 189 14.51 2.51 6.16
CA GLY A 189 13.86 3.22 7.27
C GLY A 189 13.36 2.27 8.36
N LEU A 190 12.68 1.18 8.00
CA LEU A 190 12.14 0.19 8.95
C LEU A 190 13.20 -0.59 9.74
N ASN A 191 14.45 -0.63 9.26
CA ASN A 191 15.56 -1.22 10.00
C ASN A 191 16.11 -0.30 11.10
N ILE A 192 15.81 1.00 11.06
CA ILE A 192 16.17 1.97 12.09
C ILE A 192 15.22 1.77 13.28
N LYS A 193 15.78 1.59 14.49
CA LYS A 193 14.99 1.28 15.70
C LYS A 193 13.87 2.30 15.97
N ALA A 194 14.15 3.59 15.80
CA ALA A 194 13.17 4.66 15.99
C ALA A 194 11.96 4.52 15.03
N TYR A 195 12.21 4.43 13.72
CA TYR A 195 11.15 4.29 12.73
C TYR A 195 10.42 2.95 12.80
N ARG A 196 11.10 1.89 13.23
CA ARG A 196 10.47 0.58 13.43
C ARG A 196 9.36 0.64 14.48
N VAL A 197 9.58 1.35 15.58
CA VAL A 197 8.56 1.53 16.62
C VAL A 197 7.38 2.31 16.04
N VAL A 198 7.64 3.45 15.39
CA VAL A 198 6.61 4.28 14.76
C VAL A 198 5.77 3.46 13.76
N PHE A 199 6.42 2.72 12.86
CA PHE A 199 5.71 1.96 11.84
C PHE A 199 4.98 0.73 12.39
N ALA A 200 5.55 0.06 13.40
CA ALA A 200 4.85 -1.01 14.11
C ALA A 200 3.58 -0.48 14.76
N SER A 201 3.64 0.72 15.35
CA SER A 201 2.46 1.38 15.90
C SER A 201 1.45 1.75 14.81
N LEU A 202 1.89 2.35 13.70
CA LEU A 202 1.00 2.66 12.57
C LEU A 202 0.29 1.41 12.02
N LEU A 203 1.00 0.28 11.92
CA LEU A 203 0.40 -0.99 11.48
C LEU A 203 -0.55 -1.60 12.51
N GLY A 204 -0.29 -1.39 13.80
CA GLY A 204 -1.18 -1.83 14.87
C GLY A 204 -2.49 -1.04 14.85
N VAL A 205 -2.41 0.29 14.73
CA VAL A 205 -3.55 1.18 14.48
C VAL A 205 -4.32 0.76 13.22
N ALA A 206 -3.63 0.50 12.10
CA ALA A 206 -4.30 0.08 10.86
C ALA A 206 -5.12 -1.21 11.01
N LYS A 207 -4.66 -2.17 11.84
CA LYS A 207 -5.43 -3.39 12.15
C LYS A 207 -6.68 -3.08 12.98
N ALA A 208 -6.58 -2.16 13.93
CA ALA A 208 -7.73 -1.72 14.73
C ALA A 208 -8.77 -0.96 13.88
N MET A 209 -8.32 -0.22 12.87
CA MET A 209 -9.19 0.54 11.97
C MET A 209 -10.01 -0.33 11.01
N GLY A 210 -9.66 -1.61 10.83
CA GLY A 210 -10.31 -2.49 9.85
C GLY A 210 -11.83 -2.60 10.03
N ALA A 211 -12.33 -2.65 11.27
CA ALA A 211 -13.75 -2.68 11.55
C ALA A 211 -14.47 -1.37 11.13
N PHE A 212 -13.83 -0.22 11.34
CA PHE A 212 -14.37 1.08 10.94
C PHE A 212 -14.39 1.25 9.42
N VAL A 213 -13.35 0.78 8.72
CA VAL A 213 -13.33 0.80 7.25
C VAL A 213 -14.48 -0.03 6.68
N LEU A 214 -14.79 -1.18 7.29
CA LEU A 214 -15.93 -2.00 6.90
C LEU A 214 -17.28 -1.32 7.21
N ALA A 215 -17.40 -0.67 8.36
CA ALA A 215 -18.58 0.13 8.70
C ALA A 215 -18.80 1.27 7.69
N LEU A 216 -17.73 2.02 7.38
CA LEU A 216 -17.74 3.11 6.41
C LEU A 216 -18.11 2.63 5.03
N SER A 217 -17.53 1.51 4.60
CA SER A 217 -17.90 0.87 3.33
C SER A 217 -19.40 0.56 3.28
N GLY A 218 -19.99 0.09 4.38
CA GLY A 218 -21.43 -0.16 4.49
C GLY A 218 -22.28 1.11 4.36
N VAL A 219 -21.92 2.18 5.09
CA VAL A 219 -22.62 3.47 5.02
C VAL A 219 -22.52 4.06 3.61
N LEU A 220 -21.31 4.11 3.03
CA LEU A 220 -21.10 4.56 1.67
C LEU A 220 -21.93 3.75 0.67
N HIS A 221 -22.05 2.43 0.86
CA HIS A 221 -22.83 1.58 -0.02
C HIS A 221 -24.33 1.89 0.02
N VAL A 222 -24.90 2.08 1.22
CA VAL A 222 -26.32 2.44 1.38
C VAL A 222 -26.60 3.80 0.75
N PHE A 223 -25.77 4.80 1.03
CA PHE A 223 -25.93 6.13 0.44
C PHE A 223 -25.70 6.10 -1.07
N ALA A 224 -24.76 5.32 -1.59
CA ALA A 224 -24.55 5.17 -3.03
C ALA A 224 -25.80 4.60 -3.72
N LEU A 225 -26.42 3.56 -3.17
CA LEU A 225 -27.65 2.98 -3.72
C LEU A 225 -28.81 3.98 -3.72
N VAL A 226 -28.99 4.72 -2.62
CA VAL A 226 -30.02 5.75 -2.51
C VAL A 226 -29.74 6.92 -3.47
N GLY A 227 -28.50 7.38 -3.53
CA GLY A 227 -28.05 8.46 -4.40
C GLY A 227 -28.22 8.11 -5.88
N MET A 228 -27.86 6.90 -6.30
CA MET A 228 -28.12 6.40 -7.65
C MET A 228 -29.62 6.35 -7.95
N ALA A 229 -30.45 5.87 -7.02
CA ALA A 229 -31.89 5.80 -7.23
C ALA A 229 -32.55 7.18 -7.42
N ILE A 230 -32.00 8.23 -6.80
CA ILE A 230 -32.57 9.59 -6.85
C ILE A 230 -31.94 10.45 -7.95
N PHE A 231 -30.62 10.34 -8.16
CA PHE A 231 -29.84 11.29 -8.96
C PHE A 231 -29.25 10.72 -10.25
N ALA A 232 -29.42 9.42 -10.54
CA ALA A 232 -28.93 8.86 -11.79
C ALA A 232 -29.50 9.60 -13.01
N GLY A 233 -28.63 9.95 -13.95
CA GLY A 233 -28.95 10.66 -15.17
C GLY A 233 -29.14 12.18 -15.02
N GLN A 234 -29.15 12.71 -13.80
CA GLN A 234 -29.39 14.15 -13.56
C GLN A 234 -28.17 15.03 -13.86
N VAL A 235 -26.98 14.48 -13.64
CA VAL A 235 -25.70 15.15 -13.89
C VAL A 235 -24.92 14.32 -14.91
N THR A 236 -25.18 14.60 -16.18
CA THR A 236 -24.53 13.97 -17.33
C THR A 236 -24.03 15.05 -18.27
N LEU A 237 -22.85 14.82 -18.86
CA LEU A 237 -22.34 15.63 -19.97
C LEU A 237 -22.80 15.00 -21.28
N HIS A 238 -23.17 15.86 -22.22
CA HIS A 238 -23.39 15.47 -23.60
C HIS A 238 -22.53 16.34 -24.51
N VAL A 239 -22.09 15.76 -25.62
CA VAL A 239 -21.44 16.53 -26.67
C VAL A 239 -22.52 17.29 -27.42
N ASP A 240 -22.40 18.61 -27.50
CA ASP A 240 -23.24 19.40 -28.40
C ASP A 240 -22.84 19.09 -29.84
N ALA A 241 -23.81 18.61 -30.63
CA ALA A 241 -23.60 18.20 -32.01
C ALA A 241 -23.26 19.38 -32.92
N GLU A 242 -23.82 20.57 -32.66
CA GLU A 242 -23.59 21.76 -33.49
C GLU A 242 -22.19 22.32 -33.24
N ALA A 243 -21.83 22.52 -31.97
CA ALA A 243 -20.49 22.93 -31.61
C ALA A 243 -19.43 21.87 -31.97
N LEU A 244 -19.74 20.57 -31.89
CA LEU A 244 -18.82 19.51 -32.34
C LEU A 244 -18.58 19.61 -33.85
N GLY A 245 -19.64 19.87 -34.63
CA GLY A 245 -19.52 20.12 -36.07
C GLY A 245 -18.60 21.31 -36.36
N ALA A 246 -18.76 22.41 -35.63
CA ALA A 246 -17.88 23.58 -35.74
C ALA A 246 -16.42 23.27 -35.35
N PHE A 247 -16.21 22.51 -34.27
CA PHE A 247 -14.90 22.05 -33.84
C PHE A 247 -14.22 21.17 -34.89
N CYS A 248 -14.93 20.20 -35.44
CA CYS A 248 -14.43 19.32 -36.49
C CYS A 248 -14.13 20.08 -37.79
N ALA A 249 -14.91 21.12 -38.13
CA ALA A 249 -14.66 21.99 -39.27
C ALA A 249 -13.41 22.89 -39.07
N ALA A 250 -13.10 23.29 -37.84
CA ALA A 250 -11.92 24.09 -37.52
C ALA A 250 -10.61 23.30 -37.64
N GLY A 251 -10.65 21.97 -37.49
CA GLY A 251 -9.50 21.08 -37.71
C GLY A 251 -8.33 21.27 -36.74
N GLN A 252 -8.53 22.00 -35.64
CA GLN A 252 -7.46 22.31 -34.70
C GLN A 252 -7.08 21.10 -33.82
N PRO A 253 -5.78 20.86 -33.59
CA PRO A 253 -5.35 19.80 -32.69
C PRO A 253 -5.67 20.15 -31.23
N VAL A 254 -5.94 19.12 -30.44
CA VAL A 254 -6.42 19.24 -29.08
C VAL A 254 -5.53 18.49 -28.11
N ALA A 255 -5.22 19.10 -26.98
CA ALA A 255 -4.49 18.46 -25.90
C ALA A 255 -5.39 17.50 -25.12
N VAL A 256 -4.92 16.28 -24.91
CA VAL A 256 -5.56 15.31 -24.02
C VAL A 256 -5.23 15.70 -22.56
N PRO A 257 -6.24 15.87 -21.70
CA PRO A 257 -5.99 16.19 -20.30
C PRO A 257 -5.16 15.08 -19.64
N TYR A 258 -4.30 15.49 -18.70
CA TYR A 258 -3.37 14.64 -17.93
C TYR A 258 -2.19 14.01 -18.70
N THR A 259 -2.33 13.68 -19.99
CA THR A 259 -1.21 13.16 -20.79
C THR A 259 -0.43 14.28 -21.48
N GLY A 260 -1.08 15.40 -21.80
CA GLY A 260 -0.50 16.50 -22.57
C GLY A 260 -0.21 16.13 -24.03
N GLU A 261 -0.69 14.96 -24.47
CA GLU A 261 -0.53 14.48 -25.83
C GLU A 261 -1.49 15.23 -26.75
N MET A 262 -0.98 15.72 -27.89
CA MET A 262 -1.79 16.42 -28.88
C MET A 262 -2.43 15.40 -29.81
N VAL A 263 -3.76 15.38 -29.85
CA VAL A 263 -4.54 14.54 -30.75
C VAL A 263 -5.13 15.41 -31.86
N SER A 264 -5.02 14.96 -33.11
CA SER A 264 -5.63 15.67 -34.23
C SER A 264 -7.15 15.64 -34.15
N ALA A 265 -7.81 16.74 -34.54
CA ALA A 265 -9.27 16.78 -34.67
C ALA A 265 -9.80 15.65 -35.55
N GLU A 266 -9.07 15.30 -36.61
CA GLU A 266 -9.41 14.19 -37.51
C GLU A 266 -9.54 12.85 -36.77
N THR A 267 -8.66 12.53 -35.81
CA THR A 267 -8.75 11.30 -35.00
C THR A 267 -10.00 11.27 -34.10
N LEU A 268 -10.43 12.44 -33.62
CA LEU A 268 -11.59 12.60 -32.75
C LEU A 268 -12.91 12.61 -33.54
N CYS A 269 -12.90 13.20 -34.74
CA CYS A 269 -14.08 13.47 -35.55
C CYS A 269 -14.42 12.37 -36.56
N THR A 270 -13.49 11.49 -36.92
CA THR A 270 -13.70 10.46 -37.97
C THR A 270 -14.15 9.10 -37.46
N GLY A 271 -14.14 8.86 -36.14
CA GLY A 271 -14.75 7.69 -35.51
C GLY A 271 -14.57 6.37 -36.27
N ASN A 272 -13.33 5.86 -36.42
CA ASN A 272 -13.01 4.59 -37.10
C ASN A 272 -13.54 4.42 -38.55
N GLY A 273 -14.06 5.47 -39.18
CA GLY A 273 -14.56 5.50 -40.56
C GLY A 273 -13.74 6.47 -41.41
N THR A 274 -13.47 6.09 -42.64
CA THR A 274 -12.53 6.77 -43.56
C THR A 274 -13.13 7.98 -44.30
N GLU A 275 -14.12 8.68 -43.74
CA GLU A 275 -14.76 9.82 -44.42
C GLU A 275 -14.66 11.13 -43.60
N PRO A 276 -13.96 12.16 -44.11
CA PRO A 276 -13.59 13.34 -43.35
C PRO A 276 -14.48 14.55 -43.70
N TYR A 277 -15.78 14.50 -43.41
CA TYR A 277 -16.60 15.72 -43.31
C TYR A 277 -17.97 15.37 -42.72
N TYR A 278 -18.31 15.98 -41.58
CA TYR A 278 -19.59 15.75 -40.91
C TYR A 278 -20.38 17.06 -40.85
N ASP A 279 -21.39 17.20 -41.70
CA ASP A 279 -22.42 18.23 -41.53
C ASP A 279 -23.64 17.58 -40.84
N PRO A 280 -23.93 17.94 -39.57
CA PRO A 280 -25.01 17.36 -38.79
C PRO A 280 -26.40 17.54 -39.41
N GLN A 281 -26.58 18.52 -40.31
CA GLN A 281 -27.89 18.79 -40.92
C GLN A 281 -28.16 17.94 -42.16
N THR A 282 -27.11 17.51 -42.87
CA THR A 282 -27.25 16.74 -44.12
C THR A 282 -27.10 15.23 -43.91
N GLN A 283 -26.50 14.79 -42.80
CA GLN A 283 -26.35 13.39 -42.46
C GLN A 283 -26.65 13.17 -40.95
N PRO A 284 -27.83 12.67 -40.57
CA PRO A 284 -28.15 12.45 -39.15
C PRO A 284 -27.65 11.10 -38.59
N GLU A 285 -27.56 10.06 -39.43
CA GLU A 285 -27.24 8.69 -38.98
C GLU A 285 -25.76 8.47 -38.62
N ALA A 286 -24.83 9.09 -39.34
CA ALA A 286 -23.41 8.98 -39.01
C ALA A 286 -22.99 9.95 -37.88
N ALA A 287 -23.76 11.02 -37.61
CA ALA A 287 -23.61 11.92 -36.47
C ALA A 287 -23.96 11.11 -35.24
N ALA A 288 -25.07 10.38 -35.30
CA ALA A 288 -25.45 9.46 -34.26
C ALA A 288 -24.39 8.37 -34.02
N ARG A 289 -23.67 7.89 -35.05
CA ARG A 289 -22.56 6.92 -34.87
C ARG A 289 -21.33 7.54 -34.20
N VAL A 290 -20.88 8.71 -34.64
CA VAL A 290 -19.74 9.43 -34.04
C VAL A 290 -20.09 9.87 -32.62
N LEU A 291 -21.27 10.44 -32.40
CA LEU A 291 -21.81 10.78 -31.08
C LEU A 291 -22.00 9.54 -30.20
N SER A 292 -22.36 8.38 -30.75
CA SER A 292 -22.44 7.13 -29.95
C SER A 292 -21.06 6.62 -29.53
N GLY A 293 -20.04 6.75 -30.39
CA GLY A 293 -18.65 6.43 -30.08
C GLY A 293 -18.03 7.42 -29.09
N LEU A 294 -18.41 8.70 -29.18
CA LEU A 294 -18.03 9.74 -28.23
C LEU A 294 -18.81 9.64 -26.91
N ARG A 295 -20.09 9.24 -26.91
CA ARG A 295 -20.88 8.93 -25.68
C ARG A 295 -20.31 7.73 -24.91
N ALA A 296 -19.61 6.82 -25.58
CA ALA A 296 -18.87 5.73 -24.94
C ALA A 296 -17.55 6.19 -24.30
N ARG A 297 -17.12 7.44 -24.54
CA ARG A 297 -15.98 8.08 -23.89
C ARG A 297 -16.49 9.18 -22.96
N PRO A 298 -15.94 9.36 -21.75
CA PRO A 298 -16.36 10.46 -20.91
C PRO A 298 -16.01 11.77 -21.64
N CYS A 299 -16.99 12.67 -21.73
CA CYS A 299 -16.80 14.03 -22.16
C CYS A 299 -15.83 14.71 -21.18
N TYR A 300 -14.57 14.85 -21.56
CA TYR A 300 -13.59 15.60 -20.78
C TYR A 300 -13.41 16.98 -21.38
N HIS A 301 -13.19 17.98 -20.52
CA HIS A 301 -12.75 19.28 -20.97
C HIS A 301 -11.34 19.15 -21.56
N HIS A 302 -11.28 18.95 -22.87
CA HIS A 302 -10.04 19.03 -23.62
C HIS A 302 -9.61 20.49 -23.79
N TYR A 303 -8.36 20.81 -24.13
CA TYR A 303 -7.95 22.19 -24.39
C TYR A 303 -7.42 22.35 -25.81
N LEU A 304 -7.75 23.44 -26.49
CA LEU A 304 -7.13 23.79 -27.77
C LEU A 304 -5.66 24.17 -27.55
N ALA A 305 -4.85 23.98 -28.59
CA ALA A 305 -3.42 24.29 -28.59
C ALA A 305 -3.08 25.76 -28.23
N ASP A 306 -4.03 26.67 -28.40
CA ASP A 306 -3.93 28.11 -28.16
C ASP A 306 -4.50 28.54 -26.79
N GLY A 307 -4.95 27.58 -25.97
CA GLY A 307 -5.58 27.84 -24.67
C GLY A 307 -7.04 28.29 -24.76
N ALA A 308 -7.66 28.26 -25.93
CA ALA A 308 -9.10 28.51 -26.10
C ALA A 308 -9.95 27.24 -25.87
N ALA A 309 -11.27 27.43 -25.80
CA ALA A 309 -12.25 26.45 -25.31
C ALA A 309 -12.26 25.11 -26.07
N ILE A 310 -11.94 24.04 -25.33
CA ILE A 310 -12.70 22.83 -25.01
C ILE A 310 -13.66 22.21 -26.04
N MET A 311 -13.49 20.89 -26.26
CA MET A 311 -14.53 20.00 -26.82
C MET A 311 -15.88 20.37 -26.21
N PRO A 312 -16.91 20.66 -27.02
CA PRO A 312 -18.14 21.27 -26.54
C PRO A 312 -19.00 20.23 -25.82
N CYS A 313 -18.73 20.11 -24.54
CA CYS A 313 -19.47 19.25 -23.63
C CYS A 313 -20.36 20.16 -22.81
N GLU A 314 -21.67 20.02 -22.98
CA GLU A 314 -22.66 20.78 -22.22
C GLU A 314 -23.32 19.88 -21.19
N ALA A 315 -23.74 20.46 -20.07
CA ALA A 315 -24.59 19.76 -19.12
C ALA A 315 -25.91 19.38 -19.81
N LEU A 316 -26.32 18.10 -19.72
CA LEU A 316 -27.61 17.67 -20.27
C LEU A 316 -28.79 18.38 -19.57
N ASN A 317 -28.63 18.67 -18.27
CA ASN A 317 -29.63 19.38 -17.50
C ASN A 317 -29.38 20.89 -17.61
N PRO A 318 -30.28 21.67 -18.26
CA PRO A 318 -30.10 23.11 -18.43
C PRO A 318 -30.06 23.88 -17.10
N SER A 319 -30.58 23.29 -16.02
CA SER A 319 -30.52 23.88 -14.68
C SER A 319 -29.10 23.96 -14.11
N LEU A 320 -28.15 23.23 -14.69
CA LEU A 320 -26.73 23.27 -14.32
C LEU A 320 -25.95 24.36 -15.07
N ALA A 321 -26.53 24.95 -16.12
CA ALA A 321 -25.87 25.96 -16.93
C ALA A 321 -25.52 27.21 -16.10
N GLY A 322 -24.26 27.62 -16.13
CA GLY A 322 -23.72 28.75 -15.35
C GLY A 322 -23.57 28.46 -13.85
N SER A 323 -23.78 27.22 -13.40
CA SER A 323 -23.58 26.85 -12.00
C SER A 323 -22.09 26.75 -11.65
N ALA A 324 -21.76 26.93 -10.37
CA ALA A 324 -20.40 26.70 -9.87
C ALA A 324 -19.95 25.23 -10.05
N TYR A 325 -20.91 24.30 -10.17
CA TYR A 325 -20.64 22.89 -10.44
C TYR A 325 -20.10 22.67 -11.85
N GLU A 326 -20.72 23.33 -12.83
CA GLU A 326 -20.30 23.28 -14.23
C GLU A 326 -18.95 23.96 -14.43
N SER A 327 -18.77 25.18 -13.90
CA SER A 327 -17.52 25.92 -14.06
C SER A 327 -16.31 25.26 -13.41
N ALA A 328 -16.53 24.48 -12.35
CA ALA A 328 -15.50 23.67 -11.70
C ALA A 328 -15.24 22.32 -12.39
N GLY A 329 -16.06 21.93 -13.38
CA GLY A 329 -15.89 20.69 -14.12
C GLY A 329 -16.17 19.41 -13.31
N TYR A 330 -17.08 19.47 -12.32
CA TYR A 330 -17.32 18.35 -11.40
C TYR A 330 -18.19 17.21 -11.98
N PHE A 331 -18.38 17.10 -13.28
CA PHE A 331 -19.25 16.08 -13.88
C PHE A 331 -18.79 14.63 -13.65
N ALA A 332 -17.52 14.40 -13.29
CA ALA A 332 -17.04 13.09 -12.82
C ALA A 332 -17.70 12.67 -11.48
N ASN A 333 -18.11 13.64 -10.66
CA ASN A 333 -18.71 13.45 -9.35
C ASN A 333 -20.23 13.22 -9.47
N ASN A 334 -20.60 12.13 -10.12
CA ASN A 334 -22.00 11.79 -10.40
C ASN A 334 -22.48 10.52 -9.68
N PHE A 335 -23.79 10.25 -9.77
CA PHE A 335 -24.44 9.05 -9.25
C PHE A 335 -25.02 8.19 -10.39
N ASN A 336 -24.38 8.17 -11.56
CA ASN A 336 -24.86 7.41 -12.72
C ASN A 336 -24.52 5.92 -12.63
N ASP A 337 -23.44 5.60 -11.92
CA ASP A 337 -22.99 4.24 -11.64
C ASP A 337 -22.45 4.11 -10.22
N TRP A 338 -22.34 2.87 -9.76
CA TRP A 338 -21.96 2.58 -8.38
C TRP A 338 -20.54 3.06 -8.06
N SER A 339 -19.59 2.92 -8.99
CA SER A 339 -18.21 3.39 -8.80
C SER A 339 -18.14 4.90 -8.68
N ALA A 340 -18.78 5.65 -9.58
CA ALA A 340 -18.84 7.10 -9.53
C ALA A 340 -19.52 7.59 -8.24
N ALA A 341 -20.61 6.93 -7.82
CA ALA A 341 -21.28 7.24 -6.56
C ALA A 341 -20.37 7.06 -5.34
N ILE A 342 -19.61 5.96 -5.28
CA ILE A 342 -18.66 5.70 -4.17
C ILE A 342 -17.54 6.75 -4.15
N VAL A 343 -16.96 7.10 -5.31
CA VAL A 343 -15.91 8.13 -5.40
C VAL A 343 -16.47 9.49 -4.99
N THR A 344 -17.65 9.86 -5.50
CA THR A 344 -18.33 11.11 -5.15
C THR A 344 -18.58 11.22 -3.65
N LEU A 345 -19.11 10.15 -3.02
CA LEU A 345 -19.33 10.14 -1.57
C LEU A 345 -18.02 10.20 -0.80
N PHE A 346 -16.99 9.45 -1.23
CA PHE A 346 -15.67 9.51 -0.61
C PHE A 346 -15.07 10.94 -0.64
N GLU A 347 -15.23 11.66 -1.74
CA GLU A 347 -14.79 13.07 -1.82
C GLU A 347 -15.62 14.00 -0.94
N LEU A 348 -16.94 13.80 -0.90
CA LEU A 348 -17.85 14.56 -0.02
C LEU A 348 -17.54 14.35 1.47
N MET A 349 -17.01 13.19 1.84
CA MET A 349 -16.56 12.89 3.21
C MET A 349 -15.40 13.79 3.65
N VAL A 350 -14.58 14.29 2.72
CA VAL A 350 -13.45 15.20 3.01
C VAL A 350 -13.95 16.63 3.33
N VAL A 351 -15.22 16.94 3.04
CA VAL A 351 -15.87 18.25 3.29
C VAL A 351 -15.31 19.40 2.46
N ASN A 352 -14.26 19.19 1.66
CA ASN A 352 -13.75 20.23 0.78
C ASN A 352 -14.67 20.41 -0.43
N ASN A 353 -15.05 21.66 -0.76
CA ASN A 353 -15.94 22.01 -1.88
C ASN A 353 -17.27 21.23 -1.97
N TRP A 354 -17.69 20.56 -0.90
CA TRP A 354 -18.90 19.73 -0.89
C TRP A 354 -20.18 20.52 -1.21
N MET A 355 -20.20 21.82 -0.88
CA MET A 355 -21.29 22.73 -1.19
C MET A 355 -21.48 22.90 -2.69
N VAL A 356 -20.40 22.95 -3.47
CA VAL A 356 -20.47 23.09 -4.94
C VAL A 356 -21.12 21.85 -5.53
N VAL A 357 -20.70 20.66 -5.08
CA VAL A 357 -21.28 19.38 -5.50
C VAL A 357 -22.76 19.31 -5.12
N LYS A 358 -23.09 19.56 -3.85
CA LYS A 358 -24.47 19.60 -3.35
C LYS A 358 -25.34 20.56 -4.16
N ASP A 359 -24.88 21.79 -4.36
CA ASP A 359 -25.65 22.84 -5.04
C ASP A 359 -25.87 22.50 -6.52
N GLY A 360 -24.92 21.82 -7.18
CA GLY A 360 -25.12 21.22 -8.50
C GLY A 360 -26.28 20.22 -8.51
N PHE A 361 -26.31 19.26 -7.58
CA PHE A 361 -27.41 18.29 -7.49
C PHE A 361 -28.74 18.93 -7.07
N VAL A 362 -28.72 19.97 -6.23
CA VAL A 362 -29.91 20.75 -5.87
C VAL A 362 -30.46 21.51 -7.08
N ALA A 363 -29.58 22.06 -7.93
CA ALA A 363 -29.99 22.68 -9.17
C ALA A 363 -30.57 21.66 -10.15
N ALA A 364 -29.97 20.47 -10.27
CA ALA A 364 -30.41 19.44 -11.20
C ALA A 364 -31.69 18.69 -10.77
N ALA A 365 -31.79 18.27 -9.51
CA ALA A 365 -32.85 17.40 -8.98
C ALA A 365 -33.83 18.11 -8.02
N GLY A 366 -33.60 19.40 -7.73
CA GLY A 366 -34.47 20.22 -6.90
C GLY A 366 -34.07 20.30 -5.42
N ARG A 367 -34.76 21.18 -4.69
CA ARG A 367 -34.39 21.57 -3.30
C ARG A 367 -34.42 20.42 -2.28
N ALA A 368 -35.20 19.37 -2.53
CA ALA A 368 -35.26 18.19 -1.67
C ALA A 368 -33.93 17.43 -1.61
N ALA A 369 -33.06 17.57 -2.63
CA ALA A 369 -31.72 17.00 -2.64
C ALA A 369 -30.88 17.44 -1.43
N ASN A 370 -31.13 18.63 -0.88
CA ASN A 370 -30.45 19.09 0.34
C ASN A 370 -30.59 18.09 1.49
N LEU A 371 -31.75 17.46 1.64
CA LEU A 371 -31.98 16.50 2.73
C LEU A 371 -31.02 15.32 2.65
N TYR A 372 -30.79 14.81 1.43
CA TYR A 372 -29.84 13.72 1.20
C TYR A 372 -28.42 14.13 1.57
N PHE A 373 -27.93 15.28 1.09
CA PHE A 373 -26.55 15.71 1.35
C PHE A 373 -26.32 16.09 2.82
N TYR A 374 -27.29 16.73 3.47
CA TYR A 374 -27.19 17.02 4.91
C TYR A 374 -27.26 15.74 5.76
N ALA A 375 -28.12 14.78 5.40
CA ALA A 375 -28.15 13.49 6.07
C ALA A 375 -26.81 12.75 5.92
N TYR A 376 -26.27 12.69 4.71
CA TYR A 376 -24.96 12.10 4.46
C TYR A 376 -23.85 12.77 5.28
N TRP A 377 -23.82 14.10 5.30
CA TRP A 377 -22.84 14.85 6.10
C TRP A 377 -22.95 14.53 7.59
N ILE A 378 -24.17 14.48 8.16
CA ILE A 378 -24.34 14.12 9.57
C ILE A 378 -23.85 12.69 9.84
N PHE A 379 -24.27 11.71 9.05
CA PHE A 379 -23.95 10.31 9.33
C PHE A 379 -22.49 9.95 9.03
N ALA A 380 -21.98 10.29 7.85
CA ALA A 380 -20.64 9.89 7.42
C ALA A 380 -19.55 10.82 7.99
N VAL A 381 -19.78 12.14 7.98
CA VAL A 381 -18.75 13.10 8.41
C VAL A 381 -18.85 13.37 9.91
N VAL A 382 -20.01 13.77 10.42
CA VAL A 382 -20.10 14.18 11.83
C VAL A 382 -20.04 12.97 12.75
N VAL A 383 -20.80 11.92 12.49
CA VAL A 383 -20.86 10.74 13.37
C VAL A 383 -19.68 9.81 13.08
N GLU A 384 -19.59 9.28 11.87
CA GLU A 384 -18.65 8.20 11.57
C GLU A 384 -17.18 8.65 11.57
N MET A 385 -16.82 9.77 10.95
CA MET A 385 -15.43 10.26 11.01
C MET A 385 -15.02 10.69 12.42
N SER A 386 -15.94 11.22 13.25
CA SER A 386 -15.63 11.52 14.66
C SER A 386 -15.39 10.27 15.47
N LEU A 387 -16.17 9.20 15.23
CA LEU A 387 -15.93 7.90 15.86
C LEU A 387 -14.56 7.35 15.42
N LEU A 388 -14.27 7.35 14.12
CA LEU A 388 -12.98 6.88 13.60
C LEU A 388 -11.81 7.62 14.25
N PHE A 389 -11.89 8.95 14.34
CA PHE A 389 -10.87 9.77 14.99
C PHE A 389 -10.70 9.39 16.46
N ALA A 390 -11.79 9.33 17.23
CA ALA A 390 -11.76 8.98 18.64
C ALA A 390 -11.11 7.59 18.87
N PHE A 391 -11.52 6.58 18.12
CA PHE A 391 -10.97 5.23 18.25
C PHE A 391 -9.52 5.12 17.77
N THR A 392 -9.14 5.86 16.73
CA THR A 392 -7.75 5.90 16.24
C THR A 392 -6.84 6.53 17.28
N PHE A 393 -7.27 7.62 17.92
CA PHE A 393 -6.54 8.27 19.00
C PHE A 393 -6.40 7.34 20.21
N GLU A 394 -7.48 6.68 20.62
CA GLU A 394 -7.44 5.71 21.73
C GLU A 394 -6.48 4.55 21.43
N SER A 395 -6.53 4.00 20.21
CA SER A 395 -5.62 2.93 19.77
C SER A 395 -4.17 3.39 19.79
N PHE A 396 -3.90 4.61 19.32
CA PHE A 396 -2.54 5.16 19.29
C PHE A 396 -2.01 5.44 20.70
N ILE A 397 -2.82 6.02 21.59
CA ILE A 397 -2.47 6.26 22.99
C ILE A 397 -2.17 4.95 23.70
N SER A 398 -3.04 3.94 23.53
CA SER A 398 -2.84 2.61 24.11
C SER A 398 -1.52 1.97 23.67
N GLU A 399 -1.15 2.08 22.40
CA GLU A 399 0.12 1.58 21.90
C GLU A 399 1.34 2.36 22.41
N LEU A 400 1.22 3.68 22.56
CA LEU A 400 2.25 4.50 23.18
C LEU A 400 2.47 4.11 24.64
N GLU A 401 1.40 3.90 25.41
CA GLU A 401 1.49 3.44 26.79
C GLU A 401 2.14 2.05 26.88
N LEU A 402 1.81 1.14 25.96
CA LEU A 402 2.45 -0.18 25.90
C LEU A 402 3.95 -0.06 25.57
N ALA A 403 4.32 0.81 24.63
CA ALA A 403 5.71 1.06 24.30
C ALA A 403 6.49 1.62 25.50
N GLN A 404 5.92 2.58 26.24
CA GLN A 404 6.50 3.15 27.45
C GLN A 404 6.67 2.08 28.56
N LYS A 405 5.64 1.28 28.83
CA LYS A 405 5.72 0.17 29.80
C LYS A 405 6.81 -0.84 29.41
N HIS A 406 7.00 -1.12 28.13
CA HIS A 406 8.08 -1.99 27.64
C HIS A 406 9.46 -1.37 27.87
N GLU A 407 9.63 -0.06 27.72
CA GLU A 407 10.88 0.63 28.03
C GLU A 407 11.17 0.66 29.54
N GLU A 408 10.17 0.95 30.37
CA GLU A 408 10.31 0.95 31.82
C GLU A 408 10.67 -0.44 32.36
N SER A 409 9.98 -1.48 31.89
CA SER A 409 10.26 -2.87 32.29
C SER A 409 11.63 -3.35 31.79
N ARG A 410 12.13 -2.81 30.68
CA ARG A 410 13.51 -3.05 30.23
C ARG A 410 14.52 -2.35 31.13
N ALA A 411 14.29 -1.08 31.45
CA ALA A 411 15.15 -0.32 32.35
C ALA A 411 15.21 -0.91 33.78
N ARG A 412 14.09 -1.48 34.27
CA ARG A 412 14.07 -2.20 35.55
C ARG A 412 14.92 -3.47 35.50
N ARG A 413 14.78 -4.30 34.46
CA ARG A 413 15.60 -5.50 34.26
C ARG A 413 17.09 -5.19 34.15
N ASP A 414 17.45 -4.20 33.35
CA ASP A 414 18.85 -3.78 33.21
C ASP A 414 19.42 -3.28 34.56
N GLY A 415 18.59 -2.65 35.41
CA GLY A 415 18.99 -2.22 36.75
C GLY A 415 19.11 -3.35 37.78
N GLU A 416 18.33 -4.41 37.63
CA GLU A 416 18.37 -5.61 38.46
C GLU A 416 19.56 -6.49 38.09
N ASP A 417 19.84 -6.70 36.79
CA ASP A 417 21.06 -7.38 36.31
C ASP A 417 22.33 -6.69 36.83
N ILE A 418 22.40 -5.35 36.79
CA ILE A 418 23.55 -4.61 37.36
C ILE A 418 23.65 -4.81 38.88
N ARG A 419 22.51 -4.90 39.58
CA ARG A 419 22.51 -5.12 41.03
C ARG A 419 22.98 -6.53 41.38
N ASP A 420 22.61 -7.53 40.59
CA ASP A 420 23.00 -8.92 40.78
C ASP A 420 24.47 -9.17 40.38
N GLU A 421 24.97 -8.50 39.32
CA GLU A 421 26.39 -8.54 38.94
C GLU A 421 27.31 -7.92 40.00
N PHE A 422 26.88 -6.85 40.67
CA PHE A 422 27.66 -6.15 41.70
C PHE A 422 27.25 -6.53 43.14
N GLY A 423 26.32 -7.46 43.29
CA GLY A 423 25.75 -7.95 44.54
C GLY A 423 26.70 -8.85 45.34
N SER A 424 27.85 -8.32 45.75
CA SER A 424 28.59 -8.76 46.95
C SER A 424 29.67 -7.77 47.41
N THR A 425 29.87 -6.64 46.71
CA THR A 425 30.86 -5.63 47.14
C THR A 425 30.16 -4.42 47.75
N ASN A 426 30.62 -4.01 48.93
CA ASN A 426 30.05 -2.96 49.77
C ASN A 426 29.56 -1.75 48.96
N ALA A 427 28.34 -1.33 49.27
CA ALA A 427 27.58 -0.28 48.57
C ALA A 427 28.23 1.12 48.56
N ASP A 428 29.39 1.29 49.20
CA ASP A 428 30.13 2.56 49.35
C ASP A 428 31.42 2.61 48.49
N SER A 429 31.58 1.73 47.50
CA SER A 429 32.75 1.82 46.62
C SER A 429 32.63 2.99 45.61
N PRO A 430 33.65 3.86 45.45
CA PRO A 430 33.63 4.99 44.52
C PRO A 430 33.48 4.57 43.05
N GLN A 431 33.68 3.29 42.74
CA GLN A 431 33.49 2.70 41.41
C GLN A 431 32.01 2.61 41.03
N LEU A 432 31.11 2.37 41.99
CA LEU A 432 29.66 2.29 41.74
C LEU A 432 29.06 3.68 41.46
N GLU A 433 29.56 4.73 42.11
CA GLU A 433 29.20 6.12 41.81
C GLU A 433 29.71 6.57 40.43
N ALA A 434 30.94 6.21 40.06
CA ALA A 434 31.48 6.49 38.73
C ALA A 434 30.70 5.80 37.60
N LEU A 435 30.24 4.56 37.81
CA LEU A 435 29.42 3.82 36.85
C LEU A 435 27.99 4.36 36.74
N ARG A 436 27.38 4.78 37.87
CA ARG A 436 26.10 5.50 37.87
C ARG A 436 26.21 6.82 37.12
N ALA A 437 27.30 7.59 37.32
CA ALA A 437 27.57 8.80 36.55
C ALA A 437 27.78 8.53 35.05
N CYS A 438 28.37 7.39 34.68
CA CYS A 438 28.57 6.97 33.28
C CYS A 438 27.26 6.53 32.59
N THR A 439 26.41 5.76 33.29
CA THR A 439 25.08 5.36 32.77
C THR A 439 24.13 6.54 32.69
N GLN A 440 24.21 7.49 33.63
CA GLN A 440 23.44 8.73 33.61
C GLN A 440 23.91 9.66 32.47
N ARG A 441 25.22 9.72 32.17
CA ARG A 441 25.74 10.40 30.96
C ARG A 441 25.28 9.74 29.66
N ARG A 442 25.16 8.40 29.61
CA ARG A 442 24.64 7.69 28.42
C ARG A 442 23.18 8.06 28.13
N LYS A 443 22.35 8.20 29.17
CA LYS A 443 20.96 8.72 29.05
C LYS A 443 20.91 10.17 28.55
N VAL A 444 21.84 11.04 28.95
CA VAL A 444 21.89 12.43 28.47
C VAL A 444 22.36 12.52 27.00
N ILE A 445 23.26 11.63 26.57
CA ILE A 445 23.72 11.58 25.16
C ILE A 445 22.59 11.07 24.24
N ASP A 446 21.82 10.06 24.66
CA ASP A 446 20.68 9.57 23.87
C ASP A 446 19.53 10.60 23.79
N PHE A 447 19.36 11.47 24.80
CA PHE A 447 18.37 12.56 24.76
C PHE A 447 18.82 13.76 23.90
N SER A 448 20.13 14.01 23.78
CA SER A 448 20.66 15.13 22.97
C SER A 448 20.76 14.82 21.47
N VAL A 449 20.64 13.56 21.05
CA VAL A 449 20.66 13.16 19.62
C VAL A 449 19.22 13.07 19.04
N GLY A 450 18.19 13.26 19.87
CA GLY A 450 16.78 13.27 19.47
C GLY A 450 16.10 14.65 19.47
N GLY A 451 16.85 15.73 19.74
CA GLY A 451 16.34 17.11 19.72
C GLY A 451 17.19 17.99 18.81
N GLY A 452 16.76 18.08 17.54
CA GLY A 452 17.36 18.92 16.51
C GLY A 452 16.51 18.91 15.26
#